data_AF-A0ABD0WXT4-F1
#
_entry.id   AF-A0ABD0WXT4-F1
#
_cell.length_a   1.000
_cell.length_b   1.000
_cell.length_c   1.000
_cell.angle_alpha   90.00
_cell.angle_beta   90.00
_cell.angle_gamma   90.00
#
_symmetry.space_group_name_H-M   'P 1'
#
loop_
_entity.id
_entity.type
_entity.pdbx_description
1 polymer ?
#
loop_
_entity_poly.entity_id
_entity_poly.type
_entity_poly.pdbx_seq_one_letter_code
_entity_poly.pdbx_strand_id
1 'polypeptide(L)'
;MAEDNADMDQGMESQTAKVEDAERSNPEKISKQKVDLQSLPTRAYLDQTVVPVLLQGLSVLAKERPHNPIEFLAAHLLQNKCQFEDRV
;
A
#
# COMPACT_ATOMS: atom_id res chain seq x y z
N MET A 1 -12.75 46.02 -26.66
CA MET A 1 -12.29 45.28 -25.46
C MET A 1 -13.43 44.38 -25.06
N ALA A 2 -13.17 43.08 -25.08
CA ALA A 2 -14.17 42.03 -24.97
C ALA A 2 -14.82 42.01 -23.59
N GLU A 3 -16.13 41.79 -23.60
CA GLU A 3 -16.98 41.67 -22.42
C GLU A 3 -16.72 40.37 -21.67
N ASP A 4 -16.85 40.52 -20.36
CA ASP A 4 -16.41 39.66 -19.28
C ASP A 4 -17.39 38.50 -19.06
N ASN A 5 -16.82 37.30 -18.94
CA ASN A 5 -17.29 36.11 -18.25
C ASN A 5 -18.73 35.60 -18.50
N ALA A 6 -18.78 34.49 -19.25
CA ALA A 6 -19.92 33.58 -19.32
C ALA A 6 -20.14 32.88 -17.96
N ASP A 7 -21.30 33.14 -17.37
CA ASP A 7 -21.85 32.43 -16.22
C ASP A 7 -22.28 31.02 -16.67
N MET A 8 -21.48 30.02 -16.27
CA MET A 8 -21.75 28.60 -16.44
C MET A 8 -22.56 28.12 -15.24
N ASP A 9 -23.87 28.35 -15.23
CA ASP A 9 -24.78 27.75 -14.26
C ASP A 9 -24.95 26.26 -14.57
N GLN A 10 -24.30 25.43 -13.76
CA GLN A 10 -24.36 23.98 -13.83
C GLN A 10 -25.75 23.50 -13.42
N GLY A 11 -26.38 22.76 -14.33
CA GLY A 11 -27.55 21.97 -14.00
C GLY A 11 -27.26 20.87 -12.98
N MET A 12 -28.31 20.46 -12.27
CA MET A 12 -28.57 19.04 -12.11
C MET A 12 -30.06 18.81 -11.85
N GLU A 13 -30.71 18.28 -12.88
CA GLU A 13 -32.06 17.74 -12.84
C GLU A 13 -32.18 16.60 -11.81
N SER A 14 -33.39 16.46 -11.33
CA SER A 14 -33.88 15.41 -10.45
C SER A 14 -33.55 14.01 -10.98
N GLN A 15 -33.08 13.11 -10.13
CA GLN A 15 -33.46 11.71 -10.29
C GLN A 15 -33.45 10.91 -8.98
N THR A 16 -34.64 10.47 -8.64
CA THR A 16 -34.98 9.47 -7.65
C THR A 16 -34.48 8.07 -8.05
N ALA A 17 -34.10 7.31 -7.02
CA ALA A 17 -34.11 5.85 -6.91
C ALA A 17 -33.16 5.03 -7.81
N LYS A 18 -32.18 4.38 -7.15
CA LYS A 18 -31.97 2.95 -7.35
C LYS A 18 -31.28 2.31 -6.14
N VAL A 19 -32.00 1.36 -5.55
CA VAL A 19 -31.49 0.36 -4.62
C VAL A 19 -30.63 -0.61 -5.43
N GLU A 20 -29.36 -0.77 -5.07
CA GLU A 20 -28.58 -1.95 -5.44
C GLU A 20 -27.79 -2.42 -4.21
N ASP A 21 -28.36 -3.46 -3.60
CA ASP A 21 -27.69 -4.45 -2.78
C ASP A 21 -26.44 -4.94 -3.52
N ALA A 22 -25.27 -4.59 -2.98
CA ALA A 22 -24.00 -5.14 -3.42
C ALA A 22 -23.26 -5.60 -2.18
N GLU A 23 -23.56 -6.85 -1.84
CA GLU A 23 -22.68 -7.85 -1.24
C GLU A 23 -21.53 -7.32 -0.38
N ARG A 24 -21.61 -7.72 0.89
CA ARG A 24 -20.47 -7.99 1.77
C ARG A 24 -19.25 -8.42 0.96
N SER A 25 -18.33 -7.49 0.68
CA SER A 25 -17.01 -7.80 0.17
C SER A 25 -16.22 -8.42 1.33
N ASN A 26 -16.52 -9.68 1.57
CA ASN A 26 -15.80 -10.61 2.41
C ASN A 26 -14.36 -10.70 1.88
N PRO A 27 -13.33 -10.19 2.59
CA PRO A 27 -11.94 -10.37 2.17
C PRO A 27 -11.42 -11.76 2.56
N GLU A 28 -12.30 -12.72 2.86
CA GLU A 28 -11.85 -14.06 3.22
C GLU A 28 -11.51 -14.87 1.98
N LYS A 29 -10.24 -15.30 1.97
CA LYS A 29 -9.70 -16.43 1.22
C LYS A 29 -9.34 -16.11 -0.22
N ILE A 30 -8.40 -15.18 -0.38
CA ILE A 30 -7.30 -15.44 -1.31
C ILE A 30 -6.65 -16.73 -0.80
N SER A 31 -7.02 -17.84 -1.44
CA SER A 31 -6.33 -19.10 -1.26
C SER A 31 -4.84 -18.80 -1.36
N LYS A 32 -4.12 -18.98 -0.25
CA LYS A 32 -2.66 -18.92 -0.19
C LYS A 32 -2.13 -20.07 -1.05
N GLN A 33 -2.25 -19.95 -2.37
CA GLN A 33 -1.46 -20.70 -3.31
C GLN A 33 -0.05 -20.31 -2.94
N LYS A 34 0.68 -21.23 -2.29
CA LYS A 34 2.06 -21.03 -1.90
C LYS A 34 2.81 -20.58 -3.15
N VAL A 35 3.10 -19.29 -3.22
CA VAL A 35 3.81 -18.71 -4.35
C VAL A 35 5.23 -19.28 -4.26
N ASP A 36 5.69 -19.92 -5.33
CA ASP A 36 7.07 -20.38 -5.38
C ASP A 36 7.99 -19.16 -5.55
N LEU A 37 8.50 -18.66 -4.42
CA LEU A 37 9.35 -17.48 -4.35
C LEU A 37 10.58 -17.58 -5.26
N GLN A 38 11.09 -18.79 -5.52
CA GLN A 38 12.28 -18.99 -6.35
C GLN A 38 12.02 -18.79 -7.86
N SER A 39 10.76 -18.93 -8.27
CA SER A 39 10.34 -18.73 -9.67
C SER A 39 10.01 -17.27 -10.00
N LEU A 40 9.91 -16.41 -8.99
CA LEU A 40 9.46 -15.04 -9.17
C LEU A 40 10.51 -14.19 -9.89
N PRO A 41 10.08 -13.26 -10.76
CA PRO A 41 10.94 -12.17 -11.21
C PRO A 41 11.52 -11.40 -10.01
N THR A 42 12.76 -10.92 -10.13
CA THR A 42 13.52 -10.29 -9.03
C THR A 42 12.71 -9.22 -8.27
N ARG A 43 11.99 -8.35 -9.00
CA ARG A 43 11.18 -7.30 -8.37
C ARG A 43 10.06 -7.89 -7.51
N ALA A 44 9.32 -8.86 -8.02
CA ALA A 44 8.24 -9.50 -7.29
C ALA A 44 8.76 -10.26 -6.05
N TYR A 45 9.91 -10.93 -6.15
CA TYR A 45 10.56 -11.58 -5.01
C TYR A 45 10.87 -10.56 -3.90
N LEU A 46 11.49 -9.43 -4.25
CA LEU A 46 11.82 -8.39 -3.27
C LEU A 46 10.56 -7.74 -2.67
N ASP A 47 9.58 -7.45 -3.50
CA ASP A 47 8.30 -6.83 -3.11
C ASP A 47 7.53 -7.71 -2.10
N GLN A 48 7.58 -9.04 -2.25
CA GLN A 48 6.92 -9.97 -1.34
C GLN A 48 7.74 -10.28 -0.08
N THR A 49 9.06 -10.28 -0.15
CA THR A 49 9.90 -10.76 0.97
C THR A 49 10.37 -9.64 1.90
N VAL A 50 11.05 -8.63 1.37
CA VAL A 50 11.86 -7.70 2.20
C VAL A 50 11.47 -6.24 2.06
N VAL A 51 10.86 -5.85 0.94
CA VAL A 51 10.52 -4.44 0.69
C VAL A 51 9.59 -3.83 1.75
N PRO A 52 8.52 -4.50 2.23
CA PRO A 52 7.63 -3.90 3.22
C PRO A 52 8.34 -3.52 4.51
N VAL A 53 9.17 -4.41 5.05
CA VAL A 53 9.92 -4.15 6.29
C VAL A 53 11.05 -3.15 6.08
N LEU A 54 11.68 -3.14 4.89
CA LEU A 54 12.71 -2.16 4.54
C LEU A 54 12.13 -0.75 4.41
N LEU A 55 10.97 -0.58 3.77
CA LEU A 55 10.33 0.74 3.64
C LEU A 55 9.97 1.31 5.02
N GLN A 56 9.45 0.48 5.93
CA GLN A 56 9.19 0.90 7.30
C GLN A 56 10.50 1.26 8.03
N GLY A 57 11.51 0.39 7.99
CA GLY A 57 12.79 0.61 8.66
C GLY A 57 13.53 1.85 8.16
N LEU A 58 13.52 2.09 6.84
CA LEU A 58 14.11 3.28 6.22
C LEU A 58 13.36 4.56 6.62
N SER A 59 12.04 4.50 6.77
CA SER A 59 11.24 5.65 7.23
C SER A 59 11.62 6.05 8.66
N VAL A 60 11.77 5.07 9.56
CA VAL A 60 12.23 5.30 10.94
C VAL A 60 13.68 5.80 10.96
N LEU A 61 14.56 5.16 10.20
CA LEU A 61 15.97 5.53 10.10
C LEU A 61 16.14 6.98 9.63
N ALA A 62 15.39 7.41 8.61
CA ALA A 62 15.44 8.76 8.08
C ALA A 62 14.99 9.83 9.09
N LYS A 63 14.10 9.45 10.01
CA LYS A 63 13.61 10.30 11.09
C LYS A 63 14.61 10.41 12.25
N GLU A 64 15.10 9.28 12.76
CA GLU A 64 15.97 9.22 13.95
C GLU A 64 17.42 9.60 13.65
N ARG A 65 17.90 9.34 12.42
CA ARG A 65 19.28 9.60 11.96
C ARG A 65 20.36 9.19 12.99
N PRO A 66 20.38 7.93 13.43
CA PRO A 66 21.34 7.45 14.43
C PRO A 66 22.78 7.47 13.90
N HIS A 67 23.76 7.51 14.81
CA HIS A 67 25.19 7.51 14.47
C HIS A 67 25.64 6.30 13.64
N ASN A 68 25.05 5.12 13.91
CA ASN A 68 25.32 3.87 13.19
C ASN A 68 24.07 3.44 12.39
N PRO A 69 23.82 4.00 11.19
CA PRO A 69 22.57 3.79 10.47
C PRO A 69 22.37 2.33 10.02
N ILE A 70 23.45 1.64 9.65
CA ILE A 70 23.40 0.25 9.18
C ILE A 70 23.03 -0.70 10.33
N GLU A 71 23.69 -0.54 11.49
CA GLU A 71 23.44 -1.36 12.67
C GLU A 71 22.00 -1.17 13.18
N PHE A 72 21.55 0.08 13.22
CA PHE A 72 20.17 0.41 13.57
C PHE A 72 19.15 -0.26 12.63
N LEU A 73 19.37 -0.16 11.31
CA LEU A 73 18.46 -0.78 10.34
C LEU A 73 18.46 -2.31 10.47
N ALA A 74 19.63 -2.93 10.62
CA ALA A 74 19.72 -4.37 10.83
C ALA A 74 18.98 -4.82 12.10
N ALA A 75 19.14 -4.11 13.21
CA ALA A 75 18.40 -4.35 14.44
C ALA A 75 16.88 -4.20 14.23
N HIS A 76 16.45 -3.16 13.51
CA HIS A 76 15.04 -2.96 13.18
C HIS A 76 14.48 -4.12 12.36
N LEU A 77 15.21 -4.61 11.35
CA LEU A 77 14.80 -5.76 10.55
C LEU A 77 14.65 -7.02 11.41
N LEU A 78 15.61 -7.32 12.29
CA LEU A 78 15.58 -8.51 13.15
C LEU A 78 14.45 -8.46 14.18
N GLN A 79 14.20 -7.30 14.79
CA GLN A 79 13.12 -7.12 15.77
C GLN A 79 11.72 -7.24 15.16
N ASN A 80 11.57 -6.87 13.89
CA ASN A 80 10.27 -6.88 13.22
C ASN A 80 10.06 -8.13 12.35
N LYS A 81 11.07 -8.98 12.17
CA LYS A 81 11.08 -10.17 11.29
C LYS A 81 9.77 -10.99 11.34
N CYS A 82 9.33 -11.42 12.52
CA CYS A 82 8.14 -12.26 12.67
C CYS A 82 6.85 -11.61 12.13
N GLN A 83 6.72 -10.29 12.23
CA GLN A 83 5.52 -9.57 11.80
C GLN A 83 5.36 -9.53 10.27
N PHE A 84 6.47 -9.73 9.54
CA PHE A 84 6.52 -9.65 8.08
C PHE A 84 6.69 -11.01 7.41
N GLU A 85 7.39 -11.98 8.02
CA GLU A 85 7.54 -13.33 7.47
C GLU A 85 6.20 -14.09 7.39
N ASP A 86 5.30 -13.94 8.37
CA ASP A 86 4.01 -14.66 8.39
C ASP A 86 3.04 -14.21 7.27
N ARG A 87 3.37 -13.12 6.57
CA ARG A 87 2.56 -12.51 5.51
C ARG A 87 2.95 -12.98 4.10
N VAL A 88 4.10 -13.63 3.96
CA VAL A 88 4.64 -14.19 2.70
C VAL A 88 4.16 -15.63 2.52
#